data_AF-A0A2E4JGU1-F1
#
_entry.id   AF-A0A2E4JGU1-F1
#
_cell.length_a   1.000
_cell.length_b   1.000
_cell.length_c   1.000
_cell.angle_alpha   90.00
_cell.angle_beta   90.00
_cell.angle_gamma   90.00
#
_symmetry.space_group_name_H-M   'P 1'
#
loop_
_entity.id
_entity.type
_entity.pdbx_description
1 polymer ?
#
loop_
_entity_poly.entity_id
_entity_poly.type
_entity_poly.pdbx_seq_one_letter_code
_entity_poly.pdbx_strand_id
1 'polypeptide(L)'
;MYLIRRVFKCKPRTARRAAELVTKIGEAYMNAGQRSEIRVYFSGGTVPGPADTLYMDWTSEAIESPGRDGNVTPREIIGPL
;
A
#
# COMPACT_ATOMS: atom_id res chain seq x y z
N MET A 1 13.81 -12.88 -4.41
CA MET A 1 12.49 -12.24 -4.62
C MET A 1 11.46 -12.64 -3.56
N TYR A 2 11.08 -11.69 -2.72
CA TYR A 2 10.02 -11.75 -1.71
C TYR A 2 8.77 -11.01 -2.19
N LEU A 3 7.59 -11.45 -1.76
CA LEU A 3 6.34 -10.68 -1.87
C LEU A 3 6.12 -9.90 -0.57
N ILE A 4 6.28 -8.59 -0.61
CA ILE A 4 5.99 -7.73 0.54
C ILE A 4 4.51 -7.36 0.49
N ARG A 5 3.81 -7.59 1.60
CA ARG A 5 2.38 -7.30 1.75
C ARG A 5 2.16 -6.34 2.91
N ARG A 6 1.52 -5.21 2.64
CA ARG A 6 0.94 -4.36 3.68
C ARG A 6 -0.56 -4.60 3.76
N VAL A 7 -1.03 -4.82 4.99
CA VAL A 7 -2.44 -5.04 5.30
C VAL A 7 -2.97 -3.84 6.07
N PHE A 8 -4.11 -3.32 5.66
CA PHE A 8 -4.76 -2.18 6.30
C PHE A 8 -6.19 -2.54 6.68
N LYS A 9 -6.58 -2.22 7.91
CA LYS A 9 -7.98 -2.23 8.33
C LYS A 9 -8.58 -0.85 8.04
N CYS A 10 -9.68 -0.79 7.32
CA CYS A 10 -10.38 0.46 7.05
C CYS A 10 -11.68 0.56 7.84
N LYS A 11 -12.28 1.76 7.82
CA LYS A 11 -13.60 1.97 8.43
C LYS A 11 -14.66 1.18 7.65
N PRO A 12 -15.74 0.72 8.31
CA PRO A 12 -16.81 0.02 7.63
C PRO A 12 -17.31 0.76 6.40
N ARG A 13 -17.52 0.04 5.29
CA ARG A 13 -18.03 0.58 4.01
C ARG A 13 -17.10 1.58 3.31
N THR A 14 -15.84 1.69 3.73
CA THR A 14 -14.86 2.60 3.11
C THR A 14 -13.78 1.87 2.29
N ALA A 15 -13.86 0.55 2.17
CA ALA A 15 -12.82 -0.28 1.55
C ALA A 15 -12.41 0.17 0.15
N ARG A 16 -13.37 0.53 -0.72
CA ARG A 16 -13.07 1.07 -2.06
C ARG A 16 -12.29 2.38 -1.99
N ARG A 17 -12.75 3.33 -1.16
CA ARG A 17 -12.10 4.64 -1.02
C ARG A 17 -10.69 4.50 -0.42
N ALA A 18 -10.53 3.61 0.55
CA ALA A 18 -9.23 3.29 1.11
C ALA A 18 -8.30 2.67 0.04
N ALA A 19 -8.83 1.76 -0.80
CA ALA A 19 -8.07 1.19 -1.91
C ALA A 19 -7.58 2.26 -2.88
N GLU A 20 -8.43 3.22 -3.28
CA GLU A 20 -8.03 4.34 -4.14
C GLU A 20 -6.88 5.17 -3.54
N LEU A 21 -6.92 5.47 -2.24
CA LEU A 21 -5.88 6.23 -1.56
C LEU A 21 -4.56 5.45 -1.50
N VAL A 22 -4.63 4.15 -1.19
CA VAL A 22 -3.44 3.30 -1.11
C VAL A 22 -2.85 3.01 -2.49
N THR A 23 -3.66 2.91 -3.54
CA THR A 23 -3.16 2.87 -4.92
C THR A 23 -2.31 4.10 -5.22
N LYS A 24 -2.81 5.31 -4.94
CA LYS A 24 -2.02 6.55 -5.12
C LYS A 24 -0.72 6.55 -4.32
N ILE A 25 -0.78 6.08 -3.06
CA ILE A 25 0.42 5.96 -2.23
C ILE A 25 1.42 4.96 -2.84
N GLY A 26 0.93 3.80 -3.27
CA GLY A 26 1.76 2.79 -3.91
C GLY A 26 2.43 3.32 -5.17
N GLU A 27 1.66 3.99 -6.04
CA GLU A 27 2.13 4.60 -7.29
C GLU A 27 3.19 5.66 -7.01
N ALA A 28 3.01 6.48 -5.99
CA ALA A 28 4.01 7.47 -5.58
C ALA A 28 5.36 6.82 -5.25
N TYR A 29 5.35 5.72 -4.48
CA TYR A 29 6.58 4.99 -4.14
C TYR A 29 7.16 4.25 -5.35
N MET A 30 6.32 3.71 -6.23
CA MET A 30 6.75 3.06 -7.47
C MET A 30 7.43 4.07 -8.41
N ASN A 31 6.82 5.25 -8.60
CA ASN A 31 7.36 6.35 -9.41
C ASN A 31 8.66 6.91 -8.84
N ALA A 32 8.82 6.89 -7.51
CA ALA A 32 10.06 7.25 -6.83
C ALA A 32 11.14 6.14 -6.89
N GLY A 33 10.88 5.02 -7.56
CA GLY A 33 11.81 3.88 -7.67
C GLY A 33 11.97 3.06 -6.39
N GLN A 34 11.12 3.26 -5.39
CA GLN A 34 11.20 2.61 -4.08
C GLN A 34 10.47 1.26 -4.03
N ARG A 35 9.58 1.00 -4.99
CA ARG A 35 8.81 -0.24 -5.09
C ARG A 35 8.75 -0.70 -6.53
N SER A 36 8.67 -2.01 -6.72
CA SER A 36 8.27 -2.62 -8.00
C SER A 36 6.81 -2.28 -8.32
N GLU A 37 6.30 -2.86 -9.40
CA GLU A 37 4.88 -2.87 -9.70
C GLU A 37 4.05 -3.26 -8.47
N ILE A 38 3.05 -2.43 -8.17
CA ILE A 38 2.17 -2.61 -7.04
C ILE A 38 0.90 -3.37 -7.45
N ARG A 39 0.35 -4.13 -6.51
CA ARG A 39 -0.99 -4.71 -6.63
C ARG A 39 -1.82 -4.36 -5.41
N VAL A 40 -2.95 -3.69 -5.65
CA VAL A 40 -3.90 -3.30 -4.60
C VAL A 40 -5.20 -4.06 -4.77
N TYR A 41 -5.69 -4.65 -3.68
CA TYR A 41 -6.97 -5.36 -3.64
C TYR A 41 -7.57 -5.34 -2.24
N PHE A 42 -8.89 -5.46 -2.13
CA PHE A 42 -9.59 -5.34 -0.85
C PHE A 42 -10.75 -6.33 -0.73
N SER A 43 -11.11 -6.64 0.51
CA SER A 43 -12.35 -7.30 0.89
C SER A 43 -13.27 -6.25 1.52
N GLY A 44 -14.39 -5.97 0.88
CA GLY A 44 -15.44 -5.10 1.41
C GLY A 44 -16.27 -5.81 2.50
N GLY A 45 -17.04 -5.05 3.28
CA GLY A 45 -17.82 -5.64 4.39
C GLY A 45 -18.88 -6.70 4.02
N THR A 46 -19.22 -6.88 2.74
CA THR A 46 -20.23 -7.84 2.28
C THR A 46 -19.67 -8.98 1.43
N VAL A 47 -18.35 -9.06 1.24
CA VAL A 47 -17.72 -10.13 0.43
C VAL A 47 -16.94 -11.07 1.33
N PRO A 48 -16.67 -12.32 0.90
CA PRO A 48 -15.88 -13.26 1.68
C PRO A 48 -14.48 -12.71 2.04
N GLY A 49 -13.99 -13.12 3.20
CA GLY A 49 -12.69 -12.73 3.74
C GLY A 49 -12.79 -11.70 4.88
N PRO A 50 -11.65 -11.17 5.34
CA PRO A 50 -11.63 -10.19 6.41
C PRO A 50 -12.35 -8.90 6.00
N ALA A 51 -13.53 -8.67 6.57
CA ALA A 51 -14.37 -7.50 6.26
C ALA A 51 -13.58 -6.19 6.33
N ASP A 52 -13.79 -5.28 5.39
CA ASP A 52 -13.18 -3.94 5.36
C ASP A 52 -11.65 -3.98 5.53
N THR A 53 -11.00 -4.87 4.77
CA THR A 53 -9.55 -5.08 4.80
C THR A 53 -8.96 -4.89 3.42
N LEU A 54 -7.85 -4.18 3.36
CA LEU A 54 -7.13 -3.82 2.14
C LEU A 54 -5.72 -4.40 2.18
N TYR A 55 -5.23 -4.77 1.01
CA TYR A 55 -3.91 -5.33 0.81
C TYR A 55 -3.20 -4.55 -0.29
N MET A 56 -1.92 -4.27 -0.08
CA MET A 56 -1.01 -3.74 -1.09
C MET A 56 0.24 -4.61 -1.12
N ASP A 57 0.50 -5.17 -2.29
CA ASP A 57 1.62 -6.07 -2.53
C ASP A 57 2.62 -5.45 -3.52
N TRP A 58 3.90 -5.78 -3.35
CA TRP A 58 4.96 -5.55 -4.34
C TRP A 58 6.07 -6.59 -4.15
N THR A 59 6.93 -6.78 -5.14
CA THR A 59 8.08 -7.67 -5.05
C THR A 59 9.35 -6.91 -4.67
N SER A 60 10.24 -7.57 -3.93
CA SER A 60 11.55 -7.01 -3.55
C SER A 60 12.59 -8.11 -3.48
N GLU A 61 13.85 -7.80 -3.76
CA GLU A 61 14.95 -8.78 -3.60
C GLU A 61 15.35 -8.99 -2.14
N ALA A 62 15.07 -8.01 -1.28
CA ALA A 62 15.33 -8.08 0.15
C ALA A 62 14.15 -7.55 0.97
N ILE A 63 13.98 -8.09 2.18
CA ILE A 63 13.09 -7.53 3.20
C ILE A 63 13.90 -6.49 3.97
N GLU A 64 13.59 -5.21 3.72
CA GLU A 64 14.33 -4.10 4.32
C GLU A 64 13.46 -3.28 5.27
N SER A 65 14.10 -2.49 6.14
CA SER A 65 13.40 -1.58 7.04
C SER A 65 12.69 -0.46 6.27
N PRO A 66 11.44 -0.10 6.63
CA PRO A 66 10.80 1.12 6.14
C PRO A 66 11.56 2.41 6.49
N GLY A 67 12.42 2.39 7.51
CA GLY A 67 13.28 3.51 7.91
C GLY A 67 14.73 3.38 7.43
N ARG A 68 15.01 2.49 6.47
CA ARG A 68 16.36 2.34 5.90
C ARG A 68 16.82 3.63 5.22
N ASP A 69 18.12 3.85 5.23
CA ASP A 69 18.72 4.95 4.49
C ASP A 69 18.43 4.80 2.99
N GLY A 70 18.16 5.92 2.31
CA GLY A 70 17.74 5.93 0.91
C GLY A 70 16.26 5.60 0.64
N ASN A 71 15.43 5.30 1.65
CA ASN A 71 13.97 5.18 1.45
C ASN A 71 13.31 6.56 1.33
N VAL A 72 13.30 7.12 0.12
CA VAL A 72 12.71 8.42 -0.14
C VAL A 72 11.19 8.33 0.00
N THR A 73 10.63 9.06 0.97
CA THR A 73 9.18 9.18 1.11
C THR A 73 8.68 10.23 0.10
N PRO A 74 7.79 9.86 -0.85
CA PRO A 74 7.30 10.81 -1.85
C PRO A 74 6.57 11.99 -1.19
N ARG A 75 6.82 13.22 -1.66
CA ARG A 75 6.25 14.43 -1.04
C ARG A 75 4.73 14.51 -1.18
N GLU A 76 4.20 14.00 -2.28
CA GLU A 76 2.77 13.97 -2.60
C GLU A 76 1.91 13.17 -1.61
N ILE A 77 2.51 12.29 -0.80
CA ILE A 77 1.80 11.49 0.21
C ILE A 77 1.96 12.01 1.65
N ILE A 78 2.87 12.95 1.91
CA ILE A 78 3.18 13.44 3.27
C ILE A 78 2.15 14.48 3.75
N GLY A 79 1.33 15.06 2.86
CA GLY A 79 0.44 16.17 3.20
C GLY A 79 1.22 17.46 3.50
N PRO A 80 0.55 18.61 3.67
CA PRO A 80 1.21 19.82 4.15
C PRO A 80 1.75 19.59 5.57
N LEU A 81 3.00 20.00 5.80
CA LEU A 81 3.65 20.00 7.12
C LEU A 81 2.94 20.96 8.08
#